data_AF-A0A931IAX3-F1
#
_entry.id   AF-A0A931IAX3-F1
#
_cell.length_a   1.000
_cell.length_b   1.000
_cell.length_c   1.000
_cell.angle_alpha   90.00
_cell.angle_beta   90.00
_cell.angle_gamma   90.00
#
_symmetry.space_group_name_H-M   'P 1'
#
loop_
_entity.id
_entity.type
_entity.pdbx_description
1 polymer ?
#
loop_
_entity_poly.entity_id
_entity_poly.type
_entity_poly.pdbx_seq_one_letter_code
_entity_poly.pdbx_strand_id
1 'polypeptide(L)'
;MDSVRLEQRRHLAGFARWREEFAAKAVARAAVGDPDWERGARLDASVIRSIQRFQVGESGDGANLIAKAEAAGDPEYTAAVRMFVAEEANHARLLERLLTAAQAPIISGHWSDAVFVRLRRALGLRTELMVLMVAEVVALRYYSLLGRGVDDPLTRRVAALIFEDEKRHVPFHCQRLRAEFTRAHPITRAVAVALWWVVLIGATVVVAIDHGPALRRFGCRRHQFVRSGIALFGAILPGALPPRRNRRVG
;
A
#
# COMPACT_ATOMS: atom_id res chain seq x y z
N MET A 1 -30.87 -10.59 -19.87
CA MET A 1 -29.92 -9.67 -20.55
C MET A 1 -29.71 -8.36 -19.76
N ASP A 2 -30.66 -7.92 -18.93
CA ASP A 2 -30.54 -6.68 -18.14
C ASP A 2 -29.70 -6.77 -16.87
N SER A 3 -29.64 -7.93 -16.20
CA SER A 3 -28.85 -8.09 -14.96
C SER A 3 -27.34 -7.94 -15.21
N VAL A 4 -26.83 -8.54 -16.31
CA VAL A 4 -25.42 -8.45 -16.71
C VAL A 4 -25.06 -7.01 -17.09
N ARG A 5 -25.95 -6.29 -17.79
CA ARG A 5 -25.74 -4.89 -18.20
C ARG A 5 -25.78 -3.92 -17.01
N LEU A 6 -26.60 -4.20 -16.00
CA LEU A 6 -26.67 -3.47 -14.72
C LEU A 6 -25.46 -3.76 -13.81
N GLU A 7 -24.99 -5.01 -13.76
CA GLU A 7 -23.75 -5.37 -13.06
C GLU A 7 -22.52 -4.73 -13.72
N GLN A 8 -22.47 -4.72 -15.05
CA GLN A 8 -21.41 -4.11 -15.82
C GLN A 8 -21.43 -2.58 -15.71
N ARG A 9 -22.61 -1.93 -15.68
CA ARG A 9 -22.75 -0.50 -15.36
C ARG A 9 -22.37 -0.17 -13.91
N ARG A 10 -22.69 -1.02 -12.93
CA ARG A 10 -22.24 -0.86 -11.53
C ARG A 10 -20.74 -1.06 -11.37
N HIS A 11 -20.13 -1.95 -12.15
CA HIS A 11 -18.69 -2.21 -12.15
C HIS A 11 -17.90 -1.07 -12.78
N LEU A 12 -18.36 -0.55 -13.94
CA LEU A 12 -17.78 0.61 -14.62
C LEU A 12 -17.95 1.91 -13.82
N ALA A 13 -19.11 2.11 -13.17
CA ALA A 13 -19.31 3.24 -12.25
C ALA A 13 -18.45 3.14 -10.98
N GLY A 14 -17.99 1.94 -10.61
CA GLY A 14 -17.25 1.71 -9.38
C GLY A 14 -15.83 2.30 -9.38
N PHE A 15 -15.10 2.21 -10.49
CA PHE A 15 -13.72 2.72 -10.57
C PHE A 15 -13.61 4.16 -11.07
N ALA A 16 -14.65 4.68 -11.75
CA ALA A 16 -14.72 6.09 -12.12
C ALA A 16 -14.59 7.00 -10.89
N ARG A 17 -15.26 6.66 -9.78
CA ARG A 17 -15.10 7.34 -8.50
C ARG A 17 -13.64 7.36 -8.02
N TRP A 18 -12.93 6.25 -8.13
CA TRP A 18 -11.52 6.18 -7.72
C TRP A 18 -10.64 7.05 -8.62
N ARG A 19 -10.84 7.00 -9.95
CA ARG A 19 -10.15 7.90 -10.89
C ARG A 19 -10.37 9.37 -10.52
N GLU A 20 -11.61 9.76 -10.20
CA GLU A 20 -11.95 11.12 -9.77
C GLU A 20 -11.31 11.49 -8.43
N GLU A 21 -11.34 10.60 -7.43
CA GLU A 21 -10.71 10.84 -6.14
C GLU A 21 -9.18 11.01 -6.26
N PHE A 22 -8.51 10.16 -7.04
CA PHE A 22 -7.07 10.29 -7.32
C PHE A 22 -6.75 11.58 -8.07
N ALA A 23 -7.54 11.93 -9.08
CA ALA A 23 -7.36 13.18 -9.84
C ALA A 23 -7.53 14.42 -8.93
N ALA A 24 -8.57 14.43 -8.09
CA ALA A 24 -8.82 15.52 -7.15
C ALA A 24 -7.66 15.66 -6.15
N LYS A 25 -7.09 14.55 -5.68
CA LYS A 25 -5.92 14.56 -4.80
C LYS A 25 -4.66 15.06 -5.48
N ALA A 26 -4.41 14.68 -6.73
CA ALA A 26 -3.30 15.22 -7.52
C ALA A 26 -3.41 16.74 -7.67
N VAL A 27 -4.61 17.26 -7.99
CA VAL A 27 -4.85 18.72 -8.07
C VAL A 27 -4.64 19.41 -6.73
N ALA A 28 -5.19 18.86 -5.64
CA ALA A 28 -5.04 19.43 -4.31
C ALA A 28 -3.56 19.45 -3.86
N ARG A 29 -2.80 18.40 -4.17
CA ARG A 29 -1.35 18.32 -3.89
C ARG A 29 -0.59 19.40 -4.67
N ALA A 30 -0.88 19.57 -5.95
CA ALA A 30 -0.25 20.60 -6.78
C ALA A 30 -0.55 22.02 -6.26
N ALA A 31 -1.76 22.28 -5.77
CA ALA A 31 -2.16 23.58 -5.23
C ALA A 31 -1.49 23.90 -3.88
N VAL A 32 -1.33 22.90 -3.00
CA VAL A 32 -0.68 23.08 -1.69
C VAL A 32 0.85 23.14 -1.82
N GLY A 33 1.42 22.41 -2.77
CA GLY A 33 2.86 22.31 -2.96
C GLY A 33 3.54 21.36 -1.98
N ASP A 34 4.87 21.37 -2.02
CA ASP A 34 5.73 20.51 -1.22
C ASP A 34 5.91 21.03 0.22
N PRO A 35 6.29 20.16 1.17
CA PRO A 35 6.83 20.59 2.45
C PRO A 35 8.03 21.55 2.29
N ASP A 36 8.20 22.45 3.25
CA ASP A 36 9.39 23.30 3.33
C ASP A 36 10.63 22.46 3.65
N TRP A 37 11.39 22.13 2.61
CA TRP A 37 12.61 21.35 2.68
C TRP A 37 13.79 22.14 3.28
N GLU A 38 13.76 23.48 3.24
CA GLU A 38 14.85 24.34 3.72
C GLU A 38 15.00 24.29 5.23
N ARG A 39 13.92 23.92 5.94
CA ARG A 39 13.93 23.65 7.37
C ARG A 39 14.96 22.60 7.79
N GLY A 40 15.33 21.70 6.88
CA GLY A 40 16.15 20.54 7.17
C GLY A 40 15.43 19.51 8.06
N ALA A 41 16.06 18.34 8.23
CA ALA A 41 15.57 17.30 9.14
C ALA A 41 16.69 16.83 10.07
N ARG A 42 16.37 16.59 11.34
CA ARG A 42 17.31 15.99 12.31
C ARG A 42 16.78 14.64 12.77
N LEU A 43 17.41 13.58 12.28
CA LEU A 43 16.96 12.21 12.50
C LEU A 43 18.07 11.35 13.08
N ASP A 44 17.68 10.42 13.96
CA ASP A 44 18.58 9.39 14.45
C ASP A 44 19.00 8.45 13.31
N ALA A 45 20.25 7.97 13.34
CA ALA A 45 20.80 7.10 12.31
C ALA A 45 19.96 5.82 12.08
N SER A 46 19.29 5.31 13.12
CA SER A 46 18.37 4.16 12.97
C SER A 46 17.12 4.51 12.18
N VAL A 47 16.58 5.73 12.34
CA VAL A 47 15.43 6.24 11.60
C VAL A 47 15.81 6.52 10.15
N ILE A 48 16.98 7.13 9.91
CA ILE A 48 17.52 7.32 8.55
C ILE A 48 17.61 5.98 7.81
N ARG A 49 18.24 4.98 8.42
CA ARG A 49 18.36 3.62 7.83
C ARG A 49 17.01 2.99 7.53
N SER A 50 16.04 3.21 8.40
CA SER A 50 14.67 2.74 8.21
C SER A 50 14.00 3.42 7.01
N ILE A 51 14.11 4.75 6.91
CA ILE A 51 13.55 5.54 5.80
C ILE A 51 14.19 5.15 4.47
N GLN A 52 15.51 4.98 4.41
CA GLN A 52 16.23 4.52 3.21
C GLN A 52 15.63 3.23 2.63
N ARG A 53 15.31 2.26 3.50
CA ARG A 53 14.72 0.98 3.07
C ARG A 53 13.29 1.12 2.57
N PHE A 54 12.48 1.95 3.24
CA PHE A 54 11.12 2.24 2.76
C PHE A 54 11.15 3.01 1.44
N GLN A 55 12.06 3.97 1.26
CA GLN A 55 12.23 4.72 0.02
C GLN A 55 12.49 3.81 -1.18
N VAL A 56 13.30 2.76 -1.02
CA VAL A 56 13.49 1.74 -2.06
C VAL A 56 12.19 0.97 -2.31
N GLY A 57 11.47 0.56 -1.27
CA GLY A 57 10.20 -0.16 -1.41
C GLY A 57 9.15 0.61 -2.20
N GLU A 58 9.07 1.93 -2.02
CA GLU A 58 8.14 2.79 -2.76
C GLU A 58 8.59 3.10 -4.20
N SER A 59 9.86 2.83 -4.56
CA SER A 59 10.45 3.26 -5.85
C SER A 59 10.05 2.40 -7.07
N GLY A 60 9.09 1.49 -6.91
CA GLY A 60 8.67 0.59 -7.97
C GLY A 60 7.96 1.31 -9.13
N ASP A 61 8.38 1.02 -10.37
CA ASP A 61 7.83 1.63 -11.60
C ASP A 61 6.34 1.37 -11.89
N GLY A 62 5.70 0.43 -11.18
CA GLY A 62 4.31 0.02 -11.40
C GLY A 62 4.00 -0.61 -12.77
N ALA A 63 5.00 -0.80 -13.65
CA ALA A 63 4.77 -1.17 -15.05
C ALA A 63 4.02 -2.50 -15.21
N ASN A 64 4.37 -3.49 -14.39
CA ASN A 64 3.70 -4.80 -14.36
C ASN A 64 2.24 -4.72 -13.89
N LEU A 65 1.96 -3.87 -12.89
CA LEU A 65 0.60 -3.66 -12.38
C LEU A 65 -0.27 -2.97 -13.45
N ILE A 66 0.29 -1.96 -14.14
CA ILE A 66 -0.37 -1.26 -15.24
C ILE A 66 -0.68 -2.23 -16.38
N ALA A 67 0.29 -3.03 -16.83
CA ALA A 67 0.09 -4.00 -17.91
C ALA A 67 -1.01 -5.03 -17.58
N LYS A 68 -1.06 -5.51 -16.33
CA LYS A 68 -2.11 -6.43 -15.87
C LYS A 68 -3.47 -5.75 -15.70
N ALA A 69 -3.51 -4.45 -15.35
CA ALA A 69 -4.74 -3.68 -15.32
C ALA A 69 -5.31 -3.47 -16.74
N GLU A 70 -4.45 -3.17 -17.70
CA GLU A 70 -4.81 -3.08 -19.13
C GLU A 70 -5.36 -4.40 -19.67
N ALA A 71 -4.65 -5.51 -19.39
CA ALA A 71 -5.10 -6.84 -19.78
C ALA A 71 -6.44 -7.24 -19.12
N ALA A 72 -6.79 -6.63 -17.99
CA ALA A 72 -8.08 -6.86 -17.34
C ALA A 72 -9.26 -6.12 -18.01
N GLY A 73 -9.00 -5.21 -18.95
CA GLY A 73 -10.00 -4.63 -19.84
C GLY A 73 -10.98 -3.64 -19.20
N ASP A 74 -10.62 -3.02 -18.07
CA ASP A 74 -11.43 -2.00 -17.40
C ASP A 74 -10.72 -0.63 -17.50
N PRO A 75 -11.12 0.27 -18.42
CA PRO A 75 -10.43 1.54 -18.66
C PRO A 75 -10.40 2.47 -17.45
N GLU A 76 -11.47 2.50 -16.66
CA GLU A 76 -11.55 3.33 -15.45
C GLU A 76 -10.59 2.81 -14.38
N TYR A 77 -10.53 1.49 -14.20
CA TYR A 77 -9.55 0.87 -13.31
C TYR A 77 -8.11 1.13 -13.77
N THR A 78 -7.80 0.97 -15.06
CA THR A 78 -6.47 1.25 -15.60
C THR A 78 -6.07 2.71 -15.39
N ALA A 79 -6.98 3.65 -15.61
CA ALA A 79 -6.72 5.06 -15.33
C ALA A 79 -6.43 5.31 -13.84
N ALA A 80 -7.24 4.74 -12.94
CA ALA A 80 -7.01 4.83 -11.50
C ALA A 80 -5.68 4.19 -11.08
N VAL A 81 -5.30 3.03 -11.63
CA VAL A 81 -4.02 2.37 -11.37
C VAL A 81 -2.83 3.24 -11.80
N ARG A 82 -2.91 3.89 -12.96
CA ARG A 82 -1.84 4.80 -13.42
C ARG A 82 -1.67 5.98 -12.46
N MET A 83 -2.78 6.52 -11.94
CA MET A 83 -2.74 7.60 -10.95
C MET A 83 -2.20 7.12 -9.60
N PHE A 84 -2.62 5.94 -9.13
CA PHE A 84 -2.08 5.28 -7.95
C PHE A 84 -0.55 5.13 -8.06
N VAL A 85 -0.04 4.58 -9.17
CA VAL A 85 1.42 4.44 -9.39
C VAL A 85 2.14 5.80 -9.36
N ALA A 86 1.51 6.86 -9.85
CA ALA A 86 2.06 8.21 -9.74
C ALA A 86 2.08 8.74 -8.29
N GLU A 87 1.12 8.35 -7.44
CA GLU A 87 1.14 8.67 -6.00
C GLU A 87 2.27 7.92 -5.27
N GLU A 88 2.44 6.62 -5.54
CA GLU A 88 3.54 5.79 -5.02
C GLU A 88 4.92 6.37 -5.39
N ALA A 89 5.10 6.74 -6.66
CA ALA A 89 6.32 7.40 -7.12
C ALA A 89 6.56 8.72 -6.38
N ASN A 90 5.50 9.45 -6.04
CA ASN A 90 5.61 10.65 -5.22
C ASN A 90 5.97 10.33 -3.76
N HIS A 91 5.57 9.19 -3.19
CA HIS A 91 6.03 8.77 -1.85
C HIS A 91 7.53 8.54 -1.84
N ALA A 92 8.06 7.80 -2.83
CA ALA A 92 9.50 7.59 -2.99
C ALA A 92 10.26 8.93 -3.07
N ARG A 93 9.73 9.88 -3.87
CA ARG A 93 10.28 11.24 -3.99
C ARG A 93 10.27 12.00 -2.66
N LEU A 94 9.16 11.95 -1.90
CA LEU A 94 9.08 12.63 -0.60
C LEU A 94 10.10 12.07 0.41
N LEU A 95 10.31 10.75 0.42
CA LEU A 95 11.30 10.12 1.28
C LEU A 95 12.74 10.45 0.86
N GLU A 96 13.03 10.49 -0.43
CA GLU A 96 14.32 10.94 -0.96
C GLU A 96 14.62 12.39 -0.56
N ARG A 97 13.65 13.29 -0.72
CA ARG A 97 13.77 14.70 -0.31
C ARG A 97 13.97 14.82 1.21
N LEU A 98 13.28 14.00 1.99
CA LEU A 98 13.47 13.96 3.44
C LEU A 98 14.89 13.48 3.83
N LEU A 99 15.41 12.45 3.16
CA LEU A 99 16.79 11.98 3.38
C LEU A 99 17.81 13.06 3.02
N THR A 100 17.57 13.77 1.91
CA THR A 100 18.42 14.89 1.47
C THR A 100 18.39 16.03 2.50
N ALA A 101 17.21 16.39 3.01
CA ALA A 101 17.05 17.38 4.08
C ALA A 101 17.72 16.94 5.41
N ALA A 102 17.87 15.64 5.64
CA ALA A 102 18.62 15.05 6.75
C ALA A 102 20.11 14.85 6.45
N GLN A 103 20.59 15.30 5.28
CA GLN A 103 21.97 15.12 4.80
C GLN A 103 22.39 13.64 4.75
N ALA A 104 21.43 12.75 4.47
CA ALA A 104 21.64 11.32 4.34
C ALA A 104 21.51 10.88 2.87
N PRO A 105 22.36 9.95 2.39
CA PRO A 105 22.23 9.44 1.02
C PRO A 105 21.01 8.53 0.88
N ILE A 106 20.51 8.37 -0.34
CA ILE A 106 19.62 7.25 -0.69
C ILE A 106 20.44 5.95 -0.81
N ILE A 107 19.75 4.82 -0.79
CA ILE A 107 20.36 3.52 -1.11
C ILE A 107 19.75 3.00 -2.42
N SER A 108 20.52 2.26 -3.21
CA SER A 108 20.09 1.78 -4.53
C SER A 108 19.27 0.48 -4.48
N GLY A 109 19.18 -0.17 -3.32
CA GLY A 109 18.42 -1.41 -3.19
C GLY A 109 18.46 -2.01 -1.79
N HIS A 110 17.52 -2.91 -1.52
CA HIS A 110 17.49 -3.74 -0.33
C HIS A 110 17.01 -5.16 -0.69
N TRP A 111 17.57 -6.19 -0.05
CA TRP A 111 17.28 -7.58 -0.41
C TRP A 111 15.80 -7.94 -0.20
N SER A 112 15.16 -7.39 0.84
CA SER A 112 13.75 -7.65 1.11
C SER A 112 12.87 -7.07 0.00
N ASP A 113 13.25 -5.92 -0.56
CA ASP A 113 12.58 -5.32 -1.71
C ASP A 113 12.68 -6.23 -2.95
N ALA A 114 13.87 -6.76 -3.26
CA ALA A 114 14.02 -7.70 -4.38
C ALA A 114 13.12 -8.95 -4.24
N VAL A 115 12.94 -9.47 -3.02
CA VAL A 115 12.02 -10.57 -2.73
C VAL A 115 10.56 -10.14 -2.91
N PHE A 116 10.18 -8.96 -2.39
CA PHE A 116 8.84 -8.40 -2.56
C PHE A 116 8.51 -8.17 -4.03
N VAL A 117 9.41 -7.59 -4.80
CA VAL A 117 9.26 -7.39 -6.25
C VAL A 117 9.07 -8.72 -6.97
N ARG A 118 9.85 -9.74 -6.62
CA ARG A 118 9.70 -11.08 -7.22
C ARG A 118 8.35 -11.72 -6.87
N LEU A 119 7.92 -11.64 -5.61
CA LEU A 119 6.61 -12.13 -5.18
C LEU A 119 5.46 -11.37 -5.84
N ARG A 120 5.58 -10.04 -5.98
CA ARG A 120 4.61 -9.15 -6.64
C ARG A 120 4.45 -9.48 -8.12
N ARG A 121 5.57 -9.76 -8.80
CA ARG A 121 5.57 -10.03 -10.25
C ARG A 121 5.12 -11.44 -10.61
N ALA A 122 5.24 -12.40 -9.70
CA ALA A 122 4.82 -13.78 -9.95
C ALA A 122 3.29 -13.89 -10.06
N LEU A 123 2.80 -14.46 -11.17
CA LEU A 123 1.38 -14.77 -11.48
C LEU A 123 0.58 -13.60 -12.09
N GLY A 124 -0.73 -13.53 -11.80
CA GLY A 124 -1.68 -12.58 -12.39
C GLY A 124 -2.04 -11.41 -11.47
N LEU A 125 -2.98 -10.57 -11.93
CA LEU A 125 -3.40 -9.33 -11.25
C LEU A 125 -3.83 -9.57 -9.79
N ARG A 126 -4.61 -10.62 -9.51
CA ARG A 126 -5.09 -10.92 -8.15
C ARG A 126 -3.94 -11.13 -7.16
N THR A 127 -2.94 -11.95 -7.50
CA THR A 127 -1.81 -12.23 -6.62
C THR A 127 -0.98 -10.98 -6.38
N GLU A 128 -0.75 -10.20 -7.43
CA GLU A 128 -0.03 -8.93 -7.32
C GLU A 128 -0.74 -7.96 -6.38
N LEU A 129 -2.06 -7.82 -6.49
CA LEU A 129 -2.87 -7.00 -5.59
C LEU A 129 -2.89 -7.53 -4.15
N MET A 130 -2.85 -8.84 -3.95
CA MET A 130 -2.72 -9.41 -2.61
C MET A 130 -1.38 -9.04 -1.97
N VAL A 131 -0.28 -9.17 -2.70
CA VAL A 131 1.06 -8.78 -2.21
C VAL A 131 1.14 -7.28 -1.99
N LEU A 132 0.58 -6.48 -2.90
CA LEU A 132 0.54 -5.03 -2.78
C LEU A 132 -0.25 -4.59 -1.55
N MET A 133 -1.42 -5.16 -1.28
CA MET A 133 -2.16 -4.89 -0.03
C MET A 133 -1.35 -5.21 1.25
N VAL A 134 -0.45 -6.19 1.21
CA VAL A 134 0.44 -6.44 2.35
C VAL A 134 1.39 -5.26 2.56
N ALA A 135 1.95 -4.71 1.48
CA ALA A 135 2.75 -3.49 1.54
C ALA A 135 1.94 -2.32 2.09
N GLU A 136 0.73 -2.08 1.59
CA GLU A 136 -0.20 -1.03 2.08
C GLU A 136 -0.45 -1.11 3.60
N VAL A 137 -0.70 -2.32 4.11
CA VAL A 137 -0.92 -2.54 5.55
C VAL A 137 0.35 -2.24 6.34
N VAL A 138 1.51 -2.66 5.84
CA VAL A 138 2.80 -2.37 6.47
C VAL A 138 3.08 -0.87 6.47
N ALA A 139 2.89 -0.20 5.34
CA ALA A 139 3.08 1.23 5.14
C ALA A 139 2.18 2.04 6.09
N LEU A 140 0.87 1.72 6.15
CA LEU A 140 -0.06 2.34 7.10
C LEU A 140 0.42 2.25 8.55
N ARG A 141 0.91 1.08 8.98
CA ARG A 141 1.45 0.93 10.34
C ARG A 141 2.74 1.73 10.52
N TYR A 142 3.63 1.67 9.54
CA TYR A 142 4.92 2.33 9.59
C TYR A 142 4.80 3.86 9.60
N TYR A 143 4.09 4.47 8.65
CA TYR A 143 3.97 5.92 8.56
C TYR A 143 3.15 6.51 9.72
N SER A 144 2.16 5.77 10.24
CA SER A 144 1.49 6.14 11.50
C SER A 144 2.47 6.20 12.67
N LEU A 145 3.38 5.22 12.76
CA LEU A 145 4.42 5.17 13.81
C LEU A 145 5.48 6.25 13.62
N LEU A 146 5.94 6.47 12.40
CA LEU A 146 6.92 7.49 12.07
C LEU A 146 6.38 8.87 12.42
N GLY A 147 5.16 9.21 11.97
CA GLY A 147 4.56 10.53 12.18
C GLY A 147 4.25 10.86 13.64
N ARG A 148 4.02 9.85 14.51
CA ARG A 148 3.80 10.07 15.95
C ARG A 148 5.04 9.88 16.81
N GLY A 149 6.05 9.20 16.27
CA GLY A 149 7.20 8.68 17.01
C GLY A 149 8.47 9.52 16.88
N VAL A 150 8.46 10.56 16.04
CA VAL A 150 9.56 11.52 15.92
C VAL A 150 9.10 12.93 16.25
N ASP A 151 10.02 13.73 16.77
CA ASP A 151 9.77 15.14 17.09
C ASP A 151 10.03 16.07 15.90
N ASP A 152 10.80 15.62 14.90
CA ASP A 152 11.16 16.38 13.70
C ASP A 152 9.91 16.77 12.87
N PRO A 153 9.54 18.06 12.79
CA PRO A 153 8.28 18.48 12.17
C PRO A 153 8.18 18.18 10.67
N LEU A 154 9.31 18.24 9.95
CA LEU A 154 9.35 17.93 8.52
C LEU A 154 9.04 16.44 8.29
N THR A 155 9.67 15.57 9.06
CA THR A 155 9.42 14.12 9.03
C THR A 155 7.99 13.77 9.39
N ARG A 156 7.42 14.42 10.42
CA ARG A 156 6.01 14.23 10.79
C ARG A 156 5.08 14.63 9.64
N ARG A 157 5.37 15.74 8.95
CA ARG A 157 4.60 16.20 7.80
C ARG A 157 4.68 15.22 6.63
N VAL A 158 5.88 14.76 6.28
CA VAL A 158 6.08 13.77 5.21
C VAL A 158 5.35 12.46 5.53
N ALA A 159 5.52 11.94 6.75
CA ALA A 159 4.84 10.71 7.18
C ALA A 159 3.32 10.86 7.14
N ALA A 160 2.77 12.03 7.52
CA ALA A 160 1.34 12.30 7.46
C ALA A 160 0.82 12.34 6.02
N LEU A 161 1.56 12.98 5.08
CA LEU A 161 1.15 13.03 3.68
C LEU A 161 1.05 11.62 3.08
N ILE A 162 2.08 10.79 3.27
CA ILE A 162 2.09 9.40 2.78
C ILE A 162 0.96 8.61 3.46
N PHE A 163 0.86 8.68 4.79
CA PHE A 163 -0.18 7.97 5.54
C PHE A 163 -1.62 8.30 5.09
N GLU A 164 -1.91 9.55 4.72
CA GLU A 164 -3.22 9.93 4.18
C GLU A 164 -3.51 9.31 2.81
N ASP A 165 -2.48 9.05 2.02
CA ASP A 165 -2.61 8.40 0.72
C ASP A 165 -2.86 6.89 0.90
N GLU A 166 -2.08 6.20 1.74
CA GLU A 166 -2.24 4.76 1.98
C GLU A 166 -3.64 4.38 2.50
N LYS A 167 -4.26 5.27 3.28
CA LYS A 167 -5.63 5.05 3.76
C LYS A 167 -6.64 4.94 2.63
N ARG A 168 -6.38 5.56 1.48
CA ARG A 168 -7.23 5.50 0.27
C ARG A 168 -6.88 4.30 -0.61
N HIS A 169 -5.62 3.90 -0.64
CA HIS A 169 -5.17 2.74 -1.43
C HIS A 169 -5.83 1.44 -0.95
N VAL A 170 -5.95 1.24 0.36
CA VAL A 170 -6.61 0.04 0.93
C VAL A 170 -8.03 -0.20 0.40
N PRO A 171 -9.00 0.74 0.52
CA PRO A 171 -10.34 0.52 -0.01
C PRO A 171 -10.38 0.38 -1.54
N PHE A 172 -9.49 1.06 -2.27
CA PHE A 172 -9.33 0.90 -3.72
C PHE A 172 -8.96 -0.55 -4.09
N HIS A 173 -7.93 -1.12 -3.44
CA HIS A 173 -7.52 -2.50 -3.68
C HIS A 173 -8.54 -3.52 -3.16
N CYS A 174 -9.23 -3.24 -2.05
CA CYS A 174 -10.33 -4.09 -1.57
C CYS A 174 -11.43 -4.24 -2.62
N GLN A 175 -11.83 -3.15 -3.28
CA GLN A 175 -12.85 -3.18 -4.32
C GLN A 175 -12.43 -4.08 -5.49
N ARG A 176 -11.20 -3.95 -5.98
CA ARG A 176 -10.71 -4.79 -7.08
C ARG A 176 -10.56 -6.26 -6.66
N LEU A 177 -9.96 -6.52 -5.50
CA LEU A 177 -9.79 -7.87 -4.98
C LEU A 177 -11.14 -8.57 -4.76
N ARG A 178 -12.17 -7.86 -4.29
CA ARG A 178 -13.52 -8.42 -4.16
C ARG A 178 -14.07 -8.90 -5.50
N ALA A 179 -13.87 -8.13 -6.57
CA ALA A 179 -14.27 -8.55 -7.92
C ALA A 179 -13.50 -9.81 -8.38
N GLU A 180 -12.20 -9.88 -8.12
CA GLU A 180 -11.37 -11.06 -8.43
C GLU A 180 -11.79 -12.30 -7.63
N PHE A 181 -12.08 -12.16 -6.34
CA PHE A 181 -12.49 -13.28 -5.48
C PHE A 181 -13.93 -13.73 -5.72
N THR A 182 -14.79 -12.90 -6.33
CA THR A 182 -16.16 -13.28 -6.69
C THR A 182 -16.16 -14.36 -7.77
N ARG A 183 -15.16 -14.37 -8.66
CA ARG A 183 -15.00 -15.36 -9.73
C ARG A 183 -14.31 -16.65 -9.27
N ALA A 184 -13.76 -16.68 -8.06
CA ALA A 184 -12.96 -17.80 -7.56
C ALA A 184 -13.82 -18.87 -6.89
N HIS A 185 -13.48 -20.15 -7.12
CA HIS A 185 -14.07 -21.27 -6.39
C HIS A 185 -13.81 -21.15 -4.88
N PRO A 186 -14.75 -21.56 -3.99
CA PRO A 186 -14.59 -21.39 -2.54
C PRO A 186 -13.30 -21.97 -1.96
N ILE A 187 -12.85 -23.13 -2.46
CA ILE A 187 -11.61 -23.79 -2.03
C ILE A 187 -10.39 -22.97 -2.42
N THR A 188 -10.31 -22.53 -3.69
CA THR A 188 -9.15 -21.75 -4.17
C THR A 188 -9.08 -20.40 -3.46
N ARG A 189 -10.23 -19.80 -3.14
CA ARG A 189 -10.32 -18.61 -2.29
C ARG A 189 -9.81 -18.87 -0.87
N ALA A 190 -10.20 -19.98 -0.24
CA ALA A 190 -9.74 -20.31 1.11
C ALA A 190 -8.21 -20.51 1.16
N VAL A 191 -7.66 -21.24 0.18
CA VAL A 191 -6.21 -21.42 0.03
C VAL A 191 -5.51 -20.08 -0.20
N ALA A 192 -6.04 -19.24 -1.10
CA ALA A 192 -5.46 -17.92 -1.35
C ALA A 192 -5.45 -17.03 -0.10
N VAL A 193 -6.54 -17.02 0.68
CA VAL A 193 -6.61 -16.27 1.95
C VAL A 193 -5.60 -16.80 2.98
N ALA A 194 -5.46 -18.12 3.09
CA ALA A 194 -4.47 -18.71 4.00
C ALA A 194 -3.04 -18.31 3.62
N LEU A 195 -2.69 -18.40 2.33
CA LEU A 195 -1.39 -17.95 1.82
C LEU A 195 -1.19 -16.45 2.04
N TRP A 196 -2.24 -15.65 1.89
CA TRP A 196 -2.17 -14.21 2.13
C TRP A 196 -1.81 -13.86 3.57
N TRP A 197 -2.40 -14.57 4.54
CA TRP A 197 -2.03 -14.45 5.95
C TRP A 197 -0.57 -14.83 6.20
N VAL A 198 -0.07 -15.90 5.57
CA VAL A 198 1.34 -16.30 5.68
C VAL A 198 2.26 -15.19 5.18
N VAL A 199 1.96 -14.63 3.99
CA VAL A 199 2.75 -13.53 3.41
C VAL A 199 2.72 -12.30 4.31
N LEU A 200 1.55 -11.91 4.82
CA LEU A 200 1.41 -10.78 5.74
C LEU A 200 2.24 -10.98 7.02
N ILE A 201 2.12 -12.14 7.67
CA ILE A 201 2.82 -12.42 8.92
C ILE A 201 4.33 -12.41 8.67
N GLY A 202 4.79 -13.06 7.59
CA GLY A 202 6.20 -13.04 7.19
C GLY A 202 6.71 -11.61 6.95
N ALA A 203 5.98 -10.83 6.15
CA ALA A 203 6.29 -9.43 5.85
C ALA A 203 6.43 -8.58 7.12
N THR A 204 5.43 -8.62 7.99
CA THR A 204 5.42 -7.82 9.24
C THR A 204 6.54 -8.24 10.19
N VAL A 205 6.89 -9.52 10.25
CA VAL A 205 8.02 -10.02 11.05
C VAL A 205 9.35 -9.52 10.49
N VAL A 206 9.57 -9.63 9.18
CA VAL A 206 10.78 -9.13 8.51
C VAL A 206 10.95 -7.65 8.80
N VAL A 207 9.90 -6.84 8.59
CA VAL A 207 9.94 -5.40 8.85
C VAL A 207 10.18 -5.11 10.33
N ALA A 208 9.55 -5.85 11.25
CA ALA A 208 9.79 -5.66 12.68
C ALA A 208 11.24 -5.96 13.10
N ILE A 209 11.89 -6.94 12.47
CA ILE A 209 13.29 -7.26 12.71
C ILE A 209 14.18 -6.16 12.15
N ASP A 210 14.02 -5.87 10.86
CA ASP A 210 14.84 -4.95 10.05
C ASP A 210 14.77 -3.51 10.56
N HIS A 211 13.58 -3.07 10.96
CA HIS A 211 13.32 -1.71 11.41
C HIS A 211 13.27 -1.61 12.94
N GLY A 212 13.57 -2.70 13.66
CA GLY A 212 13.50 -2.78 15.12
C GLY A 212 14.15 -1.61 15.88
N PRO A 213 15.37 -1.17 15.52
CA PRO A 213 16.00 0.01 16.12
C PRO A 213 15.18 1.30 15.95
N ALA A 214 14.65 1.56 14.76
CA ALA A 214 13.79 2.73 14.50
C ALA A 214 12.44 2.60 15.21
N LEU A 215 11.82 1.41 15.18
CA LEU A 215 10.55 1.13 15.88
C LEU A 215 10.65 1.43 17.38
N ARG A 216 11.79 1.09 18.01
CA ARG A 216 12.03 1.44 19.42
C ARG A 216 12.02 2.95 19.65
N ARG A 217 12.57 3.75 18.73
CA ARG A 217 12.52 5.21 18.80
C ARG A 217 11.09 5.73 18.67
N PHE A 218 10.26 5.07 17.85
CA PHE A 218 8.84 5.39 17.73
C PHE A 218 7.98 4.90 18.92
N GLY A 219 8.60 4.38 19.99
CA GLY A 219 7.90 3.83 21.15
C GLY A 219 7.17 2.51 20.86
N CYS A 220 7.60 1.75 19.86
CA CYS A 220 6.97 0.50 19.43
C CYS A 220 7.93 -0.68 19.51
N ARG A 221 7.50 -1.74 20.21
CA ARG A 221 8.22 -3.02 20.24
C ARG A 221 7.89 -3.84 18.99
N ARG A 222 8.82 -4.70 18.56
CA ARG A 222 8.67 -5.57 17.37
C ARG A 222 7.37 -6.36 17.36
N HIS A 223 7.02 -7.01 18.47
CA HIS A 223 5.78 -7.78 18.57
C HIS A 223 4.52 -6.91 18.50
N GLN A 224 4.58 -5.64 18.95
CA GLN A 224 3.46 -4.71 18.83
C GLN A 224 3.25 -4.32 17.37
N PHE A 225 4.33 -4.13 16.62
CA PHE A 225 4.26 -3.89 15.17
C PHE A 225 3.56 -5.05 14.46
N VAL A 226 4.04 -6.28 14.67
CA VAL A 226 3.47 -7.50 14.06
C VAL A 226 2.00 -7.67 14.43
N ARG A 227 1.65 -7.59 15.72
CA ARG A 227 0.26 -7.70 16.20
C ARG A 227 -0.64 -6.63 15.57
N SER A 228 -0.14 -5.41 15.42
CA SER A 228 -0.90 -4.31 14.82
C SER A 228 -1.15 -4.50 13.33
N GLY A 229 -0.18 -5.07 12.60
CA GLY A 229 -0.35 -5.43 11.18
C GLY A 229 -1.36 -6.56 11.00
N ILE A 230 -1.27 -7.62 11.82
CA ILE A 230 -2.24 -8.74 11.83
C ILE A 230 -3.65 -8.23 12.13
N ALA A 231 -3.81 -7.38 13.15
CA ALA A 231 -5.11 -6.84 13.52
C ALA A 231 -5.71 -5.95 12.41
N LEU A 232 -4.89 -5.06 11.82
CA LEU A 232 -5.32 -4.20 10.73
C LEU A 232 -5.75 -5.02 9.51
N PHE A 233 -4.94 -6.00 9.09
CA PHE A 233 -5.30 -6.86 7.98
C PHE A 233 -6.58 -7.68 8.25
N GLY A 234 -6.77 -8.17 9.48
CA GLY A 234 -7.99 -8.85 9.87
C GLY A 234 -9.25 -7.99 9.74
N ALA A 235 -9.14 -6.68 9.98
CA ALA A 235 -10.23 -5.73 9.78
C ALA A 235 -10.48 -5.40 8.29
N ILE A 236 -9.43 -5.40 7.47
CA ILE A 236 -9.50 -5.11 6.03
C ILE A 236 -10.00 -6.30 5.21
N LEU A 237 -9.60 -7.52 5.58
CA LEU A 237 -9.83 -8.74 4.81
C LEU A 237 -11.31 -8.98 4.41
N PRO A 238 -12.32 -8.75 5.29
CA PRO A 238 -13.72 -8.85 4.89
C PRO A 238 -14.10 -7.89 3.76
N GLY A 239 -13.47 -6.72 3.69
CA GLY A 239 -13.62 -5.75 2.60
C GLY A 239 -13.10 -6.26 1.26
N ALA A 240 -12.08 -7.12 1.25
CA ALA A 240 -11.52 -7.68 0.02
C ALA A 240 -12.23 -8.94 -0.48
N LEU A 241 -13.17 -9.51 0.29
CA LEU A 241 -13.85 -10.76 -0.03
C LEU A 241 -15.32 -10.51 -0.40
N PRO A 242 -15.92 -11.37 -1.26
CA PRO A 242 -17.35 -11.34 -1.48
C PRO A 242 -18.10 -11.76 -0.20
N PRO A 243 -19.33 -11.25 0.02
CA PRO A 243 -20.13 -11.62 1.17
C PRO A 243 -20.39 -13.15 1.19
N ARG A 244 -20.42 -13.74 2.39
CA ARG A 244 -20.78 -15.15 2.53
C ARG A 244 -22.22 -15.32 2.04
N ARG A 245 -22.44 -16.09 0.98
CA ARG A 245 -23.79 -16.54 0.61
C ARG A 245 -24.29 -17.42 1.76
N ASN A 246 -25.28 -16.95 2.51
CA ASN A 246 -26.04 -17.82 3.41
C ASN A 246 -26.63 -18.94 2.54
N ARG A 247 -26.18 -20.18 2.76
CA ARG A 247 -26.96 -21.34 2.32
C ARG A 247 -28.27 -21.24 3.07
N ARG A 248 -29.36 -20.88 2.38
CA ARG A 248 -30.69 -21.19 2.88
C ARG A 248 -30.72 -22.71 3.00
N VAL A 249 -30.81 -23.19 4.24
CA VAL A 249 -31.12 -24.58 4.55
C VAL A 249 -32.51 -24.79 3.95
N GLY A 250 -32.57 -25.62 2.90
CA GLY A 250 -33.81 -26.19 2.40
C GLY A 250 -34.13 -27.46 3.14
#